data_AF-A0A5C4XIR1-F1
#
_entry.id   AF-A0A5C4XIR1-F1
#
_cell.length_a   1.000
_cell.length_b   1.000
_cell.length_c   1.000
_cell.angle_alpha   90.00
_cell.angle_beta   90.00
_cell.angle_gamma   90.00
#
_symmetry.space_group_name_H-M   'P 1'
#
loop_
_entity.id
_entity.type
_entity.pdbx_description
1 polymer ?
#
loop_
_entity_poly.entity_id
_entity_poly.type
_entity_poly.pdbx_seq_one_letter_code
_entity_poly.pdbx_strand_id
1 'polypeptide(L)'
;MTAQGLPVPAGFVITSAAFAAAVDEEALRRCSRASDMAGAREIVAAAHPPRELIEQAFAALTGPVAVRSSACAEDSEGASYAGQQETYLNVTGLPDVLEKVVECWLSFFTDRAIFYRTQKGSLDDVAMAVVVQEMVQSHKSGVMFTVDPVHQRRDRMVVEAAWGLGENVVNGEMTPDHFALDRKGAIKRTKAVAEPVLVEEETRQLAALGNQLADLHGCPQDIEWAFDEDGKLYLLQSRPITTV
;
A
#
# COMPACT_ATOMS: atom_id res chain seq x y z
N MET A 1 -8.80 -8.37 7.68
CA MET A 1 -8.13 -9.34 6.78
C MET A 1 -7.36 -10.39 7.57
N THR A 2 -6.47 -10.02 8.50
CA THR A 2 -5.73 -10.96 9.37
C THR A 2 -6.65 -11.89 10.18
N ALA A 3 -7.72 -11.34 10.77
CA ALA A 3 -8.72 -12.14 11.51
C ALA A 3 -9.51 -13.15 10.63
N GLN A 4 -9.46 -12.98 9.31
CA GLN A 4 -10.11 -13.87 8.33
C GLN A 4 -9.13 -14.94 7.79
N GLY A 5 -7.92 -15.06 8.37
CA GLY A 5 -6.91 -16.04 7.95
C GLY A 5 -6.21 -15.72 6.63
N LEU A 6 -6.35 -14.49 6.12
CA LEU A 6 -5.62 -14.05 4.92
C LEU A 6 -4.12 -13.91 5.22
N PRO A 7 -3.24 -14.19 4.25
CA PRO A 7 -1.79 -14.24 4.46
C PRO A 7 -1.18 -12.83 4.49
N VAL A 8 -1.60 -12.01 5.43
CA VAL A 8 -1.09 -10.64 5.61
C VAL A 8 0.13 -10.70 6.51
N PRO A 9 1.28 -10.09 6.14
CA PRO A 9 2.44 -10.00 7.03
C PRO A 9 2.07 -9.29 8.34
N ALA A 10 2.71 -9.68 9.44
CA ALA A 10 2.45 -9.09 10.73
C ALA A 10 2.83 -7.60 10.74
N GLY A 11 2.16 -6.82 11.56
CA GLY A 11 2.36 -5.37 11.59
C GLY A 11 1.41 -4.67 12.53
N PHE A 12 1.51 -3.35 12.56
CA PHE A 12 0.65 -2.46 13.33
C PHE A 12 0.41 -1.16 12.59
N VAL A 13 -0.57 -0.39 13.06
CA VAL A 13 -0.95 0.90 12.47
C VAL A 13 -0.77 1.99 13.51
N ILE A 14 0.01 3.01 13.17
CA ILE A 14 -0.01 4.30 13.84
C ILE A 14 -1.23 5.04 13.31
N THR A 15 -2.25 5.22 14.17
CA THR A 15 -3.54 5.78 13.76
C THR A 15 -3.45 7.27 13.44
N SER A 16 -4.40 7.77 12.66
CA SER A 16 -4.56 9.22 12.41
C SER A 16 -4.81 10.02 13.70
N ALA A 17 -5.41 9.40 14.73
CA ALA A 17 -5.55 9.99 16.06
C ALA A 17 -4.19 10.15 16.77
N ALA A 18 -3.28 9.19 16.60
CA ALA A 18 -1.92 9.30 17.12
C ALA A 18 -1.12 10.41 16.43
N PHE A 19 -1.33 10.62 15.12
CA PHE A 19 -0.81 11.78 14.41
C PHE A 19 -1.38 13.08 14.99
N ALA A 20 -2.71 13.19 15.11
CA ALA A 20 -3.37 14.39 15.64
C ALA A 20 -2.90 14.74 17.07
N ALA A 21 -2.61 13.73 17.91
CA ALA A 21 -2.06 13.94 19.24
C ALA A 21 -0.57 14.36 19.24
N ALA A 22 0.15 14.11 18.15
CA ALA A 22 1.58 14.40 18.02
C ALA A 22 1.88 15.79 17.41
N VAL A 23 0.86 16.51 16.93
CA VAL A 23 1.00 17.82 16.27
C VAL A 23 0.02 18.85 16.83
N ASP A 24 0.31 20.14 16.65
CA ASP A 24 -0.70 21.21 16.81
C ASP A 24 -1.64 21.20 15.59
N GLU A 25 -2.73 20.45 15.70
CA GLU A 25 -3.69 20.27 14.62
C GLU A 25 -4.35 21.59 14.19
N GLU A 26 -4.59 22.52 15.12
CA GLU A 26 -5.20 23.80 14.80
C GLU A 26 -4.23 24.67 14.00
N ALA A 27 -2.97 24.73 14.40
CA ALA A 27 -1.92 25.40 13.63
C ALA A 27 -1.76 24.78 12.23
N LEU A 28 -1.78 23.46 12.14
CA LEU A 28 -1.65 22.76 10.88
C LEU A 28 -2.81 23.05 9.92
N ARG A 29 -4.05 23.11 10.45
CA ARG A 29 -5.24 23.53 9.69
C ARG A 29 -5.13 24.98 9.22
N ARG A 30 -4.59 25.89 10.04
CA ARG A 30 -4.34 27.28 9.63
C ARG A 30 -3.33 27.36 8.49
N CYS A 31 -2.20 26.64 8.58
CA CYS A 31 -1.22 26.56 7.50
C CYS A 31 -1.83 25.98 6.21
N SER A 32 -2.62 24.90 6.32
CA SER A 32 -3.28 24.29 5.15
C SER A 32 -4.29 25.22 4.47
N ARG A 33 -5.02 26.05 5.23
CA ARG A 33 -5.96 27.05 4.69
C ARG A 33 -5.26 28.26 4.07
N ALA A 34 -4.09 28.61 4.58
CA ALA A 34 -3.25 29.69 4.07
C ALA A 34 -2.34 29.25 2.92
N SER A 35 -2.35 27.96 2.54
CA SER A 35 -1.40 27.35 1.61
C SER A 35 0.07 27.56 2.03
N ASP A 36 0.34 27.61 3.34
CA ASP A 36 1.68 27.77 3.91
C ASP A 36 2.32 26.39 4.19
N MET A 37 3.05 25.88 3.18
CA MET A 37 3.63 24.54 3.27
C MET A 37 4.92 24.49 4.05
N ALA A 38 5.67 25.58 4.10
CA ALA A 38 6.82 25.66 4.97
C ALA A 38 6.38 25.52 6.43
N GLY A 39 5.37 26.30 6.86
CA GLY A 39 4.85 26.24 8.22
C GLY A 39 4.23 24.89 8.58
N ALA A 40 3.44 24.29 7.67
CA ALA A 40 2.88 22.96 7.91
C ALA A 40 3.96 21.88 8.09
N ARG A 41 5.01 21.91 7.26
CA ARG A 41 6.12 20.97 7.35
C ARG A 41 6.96 21.16 8.62
N GLU A 42 7.16 22.41 9.05
CA GLU A 42 7.86 22.69 10.31
C GLU A 42 7.12 22.10 11.52
N ILE A 43 5.78 22.23 11.56
CA ILE A 43 4.94 21.64 12.61
C ILE A 43 5.09 20.12 12.64
N VAL A 44 4.99 19.47 11.47
CA VAL A 44 5.05 18.00 11.36
C VAL A 44 6.46 17.48 11.62
N ALA A 45 7.50 18.18 11.20
CA ALA A 45 8.89 17.80 11.46
C ALA A 45 9.23 17.85 12.96
N ALA A 46 8.53 18.67 13.74
CA ALA A 46 8.65 18.73 15.20
C ALA A 46 7.75 17.72 15.92
N ALA A 47 6.96 16.91 15.20
CA ALA A 47 6.08 15.92 15.79
C ALA A 47 6.88 14.83 16.49
N HIS A 48 6.37 14.37 17.64
CA HIS A 48 6.95 13.25 18.38
C HIS A 48 5.97 12.07 18.32
N PRO A 49 6.24 11.05 17.47
CA PRO A 49 5.42 9.85 17.46
C PRO A 49 5.35 9.22 18.86
N PRO A 50 4.26 8.51 19.21
CA PRO A 50 4.09 7.90 20.53
C PRO A 50 5.08 6.73 20.72
N ARG A 51 6.32 7.07 21.10
CA ARG A 51 7.47 6.18 21.10
C ARG A 51 7.22 4.89 21.88
N GLU A 52 6.69 4.98 23.10
CA GLU A 52 6.48 3.80 23.95
C GLU A 52 5.50 2.79 23.33
N LEU A 53 4.44 3.28 22.69
CA LEU A 53 3.46 2.42 22.02
C LEU A 53 4.05 1.77 20.76
N ILE A 54 4.81 2.56 19.98
CA ILE A 54 5.49 2.06 18.78
C ILE A 54 6.55 1.03 19.16
N GLU A 55 7.32 1.27 20.22
CA GLU A 55 8.33 0.35 20.73
C GLU A 55 7.72 -0.99 21.17
N GLN A 56 6.63 -0.95 21.94
CA GLN A 56 5.92 -2.15 22.37
C GLN A 56 5.40 -2.97 21.18
N ALA A 57 4.81 -2.31 20.18
CA ALA A 57 4.30 -2.98 18.99
C ALA A 57 5.43 -3.52 18.09
N PHE A 58 6.50 -2.74 17.92
CA PHE A 58 7.66 -3.09 17.11
C PHE A 58 8.45 -4.27 17.69
N ALA A 59 8.52 -4.38 19.02
CA ALA A 59 9.16 -5.50 19.70
C ALA A 59 8.53 -6.88 19.40
N ALA A 60 7.29 -6.91 18.89
CA ALA A 60 6.63 -8.14 18.46
C ALA A 60 7.02 -8.57 17.02
N LEU A 61 7.71 -7.71 16.27
CA LEU A 61 8.15 -7.97 14.90
C LEU A 61 9.59 -8.51 14.90
N THR A 62 9.91 -9.37 13.95
CA THR A 62 11.13 -10.20 14.01
C THR A 62 12.22 -9.82 13.02
N GLY A 63 11.92 -8.93 12.07
CA GLY A 63 12.85 -8.55 11.00
C GLY A 63 12.70 -7.10 10.54
N PRO A 64 13.28 -6.74 9.38
CA PRO A 64 13.05 -5.45 8.75
C PRO A 64 11.57 -5.22 8.50
N VAL A 65 11.17 -3.95 8.46
CA VAL A 65 9.77 -3.55 8.22
C VAL A 65 9.66 -2.63 7.01
N ALA A 66 8.49 -2.66 6.38
CA ALA A 66 8.01 -1.62 5.49
C ALA A 66 7.20 -0.59 6.29
N VAL A 67 7.48 0.70 6.07
CA VAL A 67 6.73 1.82 6.66
C VAL A 67 5.99 2.52 5.52
N ARG A 68 4.65 2.46 5.54
CA ARG A 68 3.78 2.92 4.45
C ARG A 68 2.83 4.01 4.94
N SER A 69 2.76 5.10 4.21
CA SER A 69 1.73 6.13 4.42
C SER A 69 0.33 5.60 4.09
N SER A 70 -0.67 5.96 4.88
CA SER A 70 -2.08 5.60 4.66
C SER A 70 -3.01 6.76 5.02
N ALA A 71 -3.55 7.43 4.01
CA ALA A 71 -4.34 8.64 4.19
C ALA A 71 -5.84 8.34 4.25
N CYS A 72 -6.61 9.04 5.09
CA CYS A 72 -8.05 8.76 5.20
C CYS A 72 -8.84 9.07 3.90
N ALA A 73 -8.38 10.05 3.11
CA ALA A 73 -8.99 10.39 1.83
C ALA A 73 -8.71 9.38 0.70
N GLU A 74 -7.78 8.45 0.90
CA GLU A 74 -7.20 7.48 -0.06
C GLU A 74 -8.24 6.59 -0.75
N ASP A 75 -9.30 6.21 -0.03
CA ASP A 75 -10.31 5.24 -0.48
C ASP A 75 -11.70 5.86 -0.71
N SER A 76 -11.79 7.18 -0.83
CA SER A 76 -13.06 7.84 -1.17
C SER A 76 -13.54 7.43 -2.57
N GLU A 77 -14.85 7.16 -2.73
CA GLU A 77 -15.53 6.58 -3.92
C GLU A 77 -15.20 7.22 -5.28
N GLY A 78 -14.51 8.36 -5.32
CA GLY A 78 -14.20 9.11 -6.54
C GLY A 78 -12.71 9.29 -6.91
N ALA A 79 -11.73 8.79 -6.14
CA ALA A 79 -10.35 8.72 -6.67
C ALA A 79 -9.49 7.69 -5.94
N SER A 80 -9.00 6.70 -6.67
CA SER A 80 -7.90 5.84 -6.25
C SER A 80 -6.59 6.63 -6.41
N TYR A 81 -5.96 7.01 -5.30
CA TYR A 81 -4.71 7.80 -5.28
C TYR A 81 -3.47 6.95 -5.62
N ALA A 82 -3.49 6.28 -6.77
CA ALA A 82 -2.38 5.45 -7.21
C ALA A 82 -1.09 6.28 -7.34
N GLY A 83 -0.01 5.85 -6.67
CA GLY A 83 1.33 6.41 -6.83
C GLY A 83 1.60 7.74 -6.11
N GLN A 84 0.94 8.01 -4.98
CA GLN A 84 1.25 9.17 -4.11
C GLN A 84 1.68 8.78 -2.69
N GLN A 85 1.82 7.49 -2.41
CA GLN A 85 2.19 7.02 -1.08
C GLN A 85 3.70 6.94 -0.98
N GLU A 86 4.26 7.56 0.06
CA GLU A 86 5.61 7.27 0.50
C GLU A 86 5.61 5.90 1.18
N THR A 87 6.52 5.05 0.72
CA THR A 87 6.80 3.73 1.26
C THR A 87 8.29 3.60 1.45
N TYR A 88 8.71 3.22 2.65
CA TYR A 88 10.09 2.93 2.97
C TYR A 88 10.23 1.44 3.24
N LEU A 89 11.05 0.74 2.45
CA LEU A 89 11.29 -0.69 2.58
C LEU A 89 12.56 -0.97 3.40
N ASN A 90 12.64 -2.18 3.96
CA ASN A 90 13.81 -2.67 4.70
C ASN A 90 14.27 -1.75 5.86
N VAL A 91 13.33 -1.08 6.53
CA VAL A 91 13.63 -0.23 7.69
C VAL A 91 13.96 -1.12 8.89
N THR A 92 15.03 -0.79 9.62
CA THR A 92 15.53 -1.62 10.72
C THR A 92 15.83 -0.77 11.95
N GLY A 93 15.42 -1.26 13.12
CA GLY A 93 15.62 -0.54 14.37
C GLY A 93 14.55 0.51 14.64
N LEU A 94 14.23 0.69 15.92
CA LEU A 94 13.21 1.64 16.37
C LEU A 94 13.50 3.10 15.97
N PRO A 95 14.75 3.63 16.04
CA PRO A 95 15.03 5.01 15.64
C PRO A 95 14.63 5.29 14.18
N ASP A 96 15.03 4.42 13.26
CA ASP A 96 14.72 4.56 11.84
C ASP A 96 13.22 4.41 11.57
N VAL A 97 12.52 3.51 12.29
CA VAL A 97 11.05 3.40 12.19
C VAL A 97 10.37 4.71 12.61
N LEU A 98 10.80 5.32 13.71
CA LEU A 98 10.24 6.60 14.17
C LEU A 98 10.51 7.73 13.18
N GLU A 99 11.72 7.77 12.60
CA GLU A 99 12.08 8.72 11.55
C GLU A 99 11.18 8.53 10.32
N LYS A 100 11.04 7.30 9.82
CA LYS A 100 10.20 7.00 8.65
C LYS A 100 8.71 7.25 8.88
N VAL A 101 8.23 7.11 10.12
CA VAL A 101 6.86 7.53 10.48
C VAL A 101 6.68 9.03 10.28
N VAL A 102 7.64 9.85 10.73
CA VAL A 102 7.60 11.31 10.53
C VAL A 102 7.77 11.67 9.05
N GLU A 103 8.65 11.00 8.31
CA GLU A 103 8.78 11.20 6.87
C GLU A 103 7.50 10.87 6.10
N CYS A 104 6.81 9.78 6.47
CA CYS A 104 5.46 9.49 5.96
C CYS A 104 4.53 10.68 6.25
N TRP A 105 4.44 11.15 7.50
CA TRP A 105 3.60 12.32 7.83
C TRP A 105 3.95 13.57 7.01
N LEU A 106 5.23 13.83 6.77
CA LEU A 106 5.68 14.95 5.95
C LEU A 106 5.30 14.84 4.47
N SER A 107 5.13 13.62 3.95
CA SER A 107 4.77 13.40 2.54
C SER A 107 3.38 13.93 2.21
N PHE A 108 2.50 13.97 3.21
CA PHE A 108 1.15 14.51 3.10
C PHE A 108 1.13 16.05 2.91
N PHE A 109 2.26 16.72 3.18
CA PHE A 109 2.44 18.17 3.07
C PHE A 109 3.44 18.54 1.96
N THR A 110 3.37 17.84 0.83
CA THR A 110 4.06 18.19 -0.41
C THR A 110 3.15 18.99 -1.34
N ASP A 111 3.73 19.78 -2.25
CA ASP A 111 2.98 20.55 -3.24
C ASP A 111 2.01 19.67 -4.04
N ARG A 112 2.46 18.46 -4.40
CA ARG A 112 1.67 17.46 -5.11
C ARG A 112 0.48 17.02 -4.26
N ALA A 113 0.69 16.53 -3.03
CA ALA A 113 -0.39 16.03 -2.17
C ALA A 113 -1.49 17.08 -1.94
N ILE A 114 -1.11 18.35 -1.79
CA ILE A 114 -2.03 19.45 -1.51
C ILE A 114 -2.79 19.92 -2.73
N PHE A 115 -2.14 19.95 -3.90
CA PHE A 115 -2.84 20.22 -5.16
C PHE A 115 -4.01 19.23 -5.36
N TYR A 116 -3.77 17.94 -5.10
CA TYR A 116 -4.80 16.91 -5.18
C TYR A 116 -5.93 17.10 -4.14
N ARG A 117 -5.60 17.44 -2.90
CA ARG A 117 -6.62 17.70 -1.84
C ARG A 117 -7.46 18.94 -2.13
N THR A 118 -6.85 19.98 -2.69
CA THR A 118 -7.55 21.20 -3.13
C THR A 118 -8.59 20.90 -4.20
N GLN A 119 -8.26 20.05 -5.19
CA GLN A 119 -9.23 19.65 -6.22
C GLN A 119 -10.44 18.89 -5.67
N LYS A 120 -10.27 18.13 -4.58
CA LYS A 120 -11.36 17.40 -3.91
C LYS A 120 -12.14 18.23 -2.88
N GLY A 121 -11.72 19.48 -2.62
CA GLY A 121 -12.41 20.39 -1.70
C GLY A 121 -12.28 20.05 -0.21
N SER A 122 -11.33 19.18 0.18
CA SER A 122 -11.08 18.83 1.59
C SER A 122 -9.67 19.23 2.02
N LEU A 123 -9.53 20.47 2.48
CA LEU A 123 -8.31 20.97 3.14
C LEU A 123 -8.33 20.74 4.66
N ASP A 124 -9.48 20.36 5.21
CA ASP A 124 -9.66 20.12 6.64
C ASP A 124 -9.25 18.71 7.06
N ASP A 125 -9.12 17.75 6.15
CA ASP A 125 -8.56 16.44 6.50
C ASP A 125 -7.04 16.47 6.40
N VAL A 126 -6.38 16.73 7.54
CA VAL A 126 -4.92 16.83 7.67
C VAL A 126 -4.29 15.59 8.31
N ALA A 127 -5.11 14.60 8.71
CA ALA A 127 -4.65 13.48 9.50
C ALA A 127 -4.28 12.27 8.63
N MET A 128 -3.17 11.61 8.96
CA MET A 128 -2.69 10.46 8.21
C MET A 128 -2.26 9.34 9.15
N ALA A 129 -2.65 8.12 8.82
CA ALA A 129 -2.16 6.91 9.47
C ALA A 129 -0.85 6.44 8.81
N VAL A 130 -0.08 5.64 9.54
CA VAL A 130 1.12 4.99 9.00
C VAL A 130 1.05 3.51 9.34
N VAL A 131 1.22 2.66 8.35
CA VAL A 131 1.27 1.20 8.50
C VAL A 131 2.72 0.78 8.62
N VAL A 132 3.05 0.03 9.67
CA VAL A 132 4.35 -0.62 9.84
C VAL A 132 4.13 -2.12 9.76
N GLN A 133 4.76 -2.76 8.78
CA GLN A 133 4.50 -4.16 8.45
C GLN A 133 5.82 -4.90 8.23
N GLU A 134 5.92 -6.15 8.67
CA GLU A 134 7.09 -7.00 8.41
C GLU A 134 7.37 -7.09 6.92
N MET A 135 8.65 -6.95 6.59
CA MET A 135 9.09 -7.00 5.21
C MET A 135 9.04 -8.43 4.69
N VAL A 136 8.36 -8.63 3.56
CA VAL A 136 8.44 -9.88 2.80
C VAL A 136 9.63 -9.76 1.86
N GLN A 137 10.68 -10.57 2.08
CA GLN A 137 11.79 -10.70 1.15
C GLN A 137 11.33 -11.50 -0.06
N SER A 138 10.69 -10.80 -1.00
CA SER A 138 9.98 -11.44 -2.09
C SER A 138 10.92 -11.86 -3.20
N HIS A 139 10.81 -13.12 -3.61
CA HIS A 139 11.44 -13.62 -4.82
C HIS A 139 10.61 -13.26 -6.06
N LYS A 140 9.28 -13.19 -5.90
CA LYS A 140 8.35 -12.73 -6.94
C LYS A 140 7.34 -11.78 -6.32
N SER A 141 6.94 -10.75 -7.04
CA SER A 141 5.93 -9.81 -6.56
C SER A 141 5.18 -9.18 -7.72
N GLY A 142 4.07 -8.54 -7.41
CA GLY A 142 3.32 -7.82 -8.42
C GLY A 142 1.94 -7.40 -7.96
N VAL A 143 1.11 -7.13 -8.96
CA VAL A 143 -0.25 -6.61 -8.78
C VAL A 143 -1.24 -7.55 -9.46
N MET A 144 -2.41 -7.70 -8.86
CA MET A 144 -3.52 -8.46 -9.42
C MET A 144 -4.81 -7.65 -9.37
N PHE A 145 -5.47 -7.56 -10.51
CA PHE A 145 -6.84 -7.08 -10.62
C PHE A 145 -7.77 -8.28 -10.76
N THR A 146 -8.79 -8.35 -9.90
CA THR A 146 -9.81 -9.41 -9.92
C THR A 146 -10.79 -9.33 -11.11
N VAL A 147 -10.61 -8.31 -11.95
CA VAL A 147 -11.25 -8.04 -13.23
C VAL A 147 -10.19 -7.47 -14.18
N ASP A 148 -10.47 -7.38 -15.48
CA ASP A 148 -9.64 -6.64 -16.43
C ASP A 148 -10.13 -5.18 -16.50
N PRO A 149 -9.44 -4.22 -15.86
CA PRO A 149 -9.90 -2.84 -15.80
C PRO A 149 -9.74 -2.11 -17.14
N VAL A 150 -8.79 -2.54 -17.98
CA VAL A 150 -8.50 -1.89 -19.27
C VAL A 150 -9.59 -2.18 -20.29
N HIS A 151 -10.05 -3.42 -20.35
CA HIS A 151 -11.12 -3.84 -21.27
C HIS A 151 -12.50 -3.96 -20.61
N GLN A 152 -12.61 -3.57 -19.34
CA GLN A 152 -13.85 -3.64 -18.53
C GLN A 152 -14.47 -5.05 -18.50
N ARG A 153 -13.62 -6.09 -18.42
CA ARG A 153 -14.06 -7.49 -18.44
C ARG A 153 -14.04 -8.10 -17.06
N ARG A 154 -15.21 -8.54 -16.58
CA ARG A 154 -15.38 -9.16 -15.26
C ARG A 154 -15.19 -10.68 -15.24
N ASP A 155 -15.00 -11.30 -16.39
CA ASP A 155 -14.88 -12.76 -16.55
C ASP A 155 -13.45 -13.30 -16.34
N ARG A 156 -12.46 -12.42 -16.14
CA ARG A 156 -11.03 -12.77 -16.03
C ARG A 156 -10.35 -11.93 -14.96
N MET A 157 -9.25 -12.44 -14.45
CA MET A 157 -8.32 -11.68 -13.60
C MET A 157 -7.10 -11.29 -14.44
N VAL A 158 -6.49 -10.16 -14.11
CA VAL A 158 -5.24 -9.68 -14.72
C VAL A 158 -4.18 -9.66 -13.64
N VAL A 159 -3.03 -10.29 -13.91
CA VAL A 159 -1.88 -10.30 -13.00
C VAL A 159 -0.67 -9.72 -13.73
N GLU A 160 0.01 -8.79 -13.08
CA GLU A 160 1.34 -8.33 -13.46
C GLU A 160 2.33 -8.88 -12.44
N ALA A 161 3.42 -9.48 -12.92
CA ALA A 161 4.40 -10.14 -12.06
C ALA A 161 5.83 -9.85 -12.48
N ALA A 162 6.72 -9.71 -11.51
CA ALA A 162 8.15 -9.51 -11.71
C ALA A 162 8.97 -10.27 -10.66
N TRP A 163 10.26 -10.42 -10.94
CA TRP A 163 11.23 -10.97 -10.00
C TRP A 163 11.66 -9.90 -8.98
N GLY A 164 11.84 -10.32 -7.72
CA GLY A 164 12.29 -9.46 -6.63
C GLY A 164 11.16 -8.66 -5.96
N LEU A 165 11.53 -7.51 -5.40
CA LEU A 165 10.63 -6.60 -4.68
C LEU A 165 9.71 -5.83 -5.64
N GLY A 166 8.47 -5.58 -5.21
CA GLY A 166 7.44 -4.94 -6.05
C GLY A 166 7.76 -3.50 -6.44
N GLU A 167 8.63 -2.84 -5.68
CA GLU A 167 9.09 -1.47 -5.96
C GLU A 167 9.78 -1.36 -7.33
N ASN A 168 10.48 -2.42 -7.78
CA ASN A 168 11.15 -2.45 -9.08
C ASN A 168 10.16 -2.33 -10.26
N VAL A 169 8.92 -2.82 -10.06
CA VAL A 169 7.83 -2.68 -11.04
C VAL A 169 7.27 -1.27 -11.02
N VAL A 170 7.04 -0.73 -9.82
CA VAL A 170 6.47 0.62 -9.62
C VAL A 170 7.42 1.71 -10.14
N ASN A 171 8.73 1.56 -9.93
CA ASN A 171 9.75 2.50 -10.40
C ASN A 171 10.03 2.39 -11.92
N GLY A 172 9.41 1.44 -12.62
CA GLY A 172 9.57 1.23 -14.06
C GLY A 172 10.94 0.68 -14.47
N GLU A 173 11.72 0.16 -13.52
CA GLU A 173 13.05 -0.42 -13.74
C GLU A 173 12.95 -1.80 -14.40
N MET A 174 11.81 -2.47 -14.24
CA MET A 174 11.52 -3.77 -14.84
C MET A 174 10.17 -3.75 -15.55
N THR A 175 10.11 -4.35 -16.75
CA THR A 175 8.84 -4.64 -17.43
C THR A 175 8.25 -5.91 -16.84
N PRO A 176 7.09 -5.87 -16.17
CA PRO A 176 6.48 -7.06 -15.61
C PRO A 176 5.89 -7.97 -16.71
N ASP A 177 5.82 -9.25 -16.41
CA ASP A 177 5.04 -10.20 -17.18
C ASP A 177 3.55 -9.96 -16.95
N HIS A 178 2.75 -10.14 -18.00
CA HIS A 178 1.30 -9.97 -17.95
C HIS A 178 0.57 -11.30 -18.17
N PHE A 179 -0.29 -11.67 -17.21
CA PHE A 179 -1.10 -12.88 -17.24
C PHE A 179 -2.59 -12.52 -17.20
N ALA A 180 -3.38 -13.15 -18.06
CA ALA A 180 -4.83 -13.17 -17.95
C ALA A 180 -5.27 -14.56 -17.48
N LEU A 181 -5.94 -14.61 -16.33
CA LEU A 181 -6.37 -15.84 -15.67
C LEU A 181 -7.90 -15.95 -15.70
N ASP A 182 -8.42 -17.18 -15.70
CA ASP A 182 -9.81 -17.38 -15.27
C ASP A 182 -9.95 -17.44 -13.74
N ARG A 183 -11.18 -17.59 -13.27
CA ARG A 183 -11.50 -17.65 -11.83
C ARG A 183 -10.86 -18.84 -11.09
N LYS A 184 -10.37 -19.85 -11.81
CA LYS A 184 -9.67 -21.01 -11.22
C LYS A 184 -8.15 -20.84 -11.27
N GLY A 185 -7.64 -19.72 -11.79
CA GLY A 185 -6.22 -19.47 -11.96
C GLY A 185 -5.61 -20.12 -13.20
N ALA A 186 -6.43 -20.65 -14.12
CA ALA A 186 -5.91 -21.19 -15.37
C ALA A 186 -5.52 -20.05 -16.31
N ILE A 187 -4.29 -20.10 -16.80
CA ILE A 187 -3.72 -19.10 -17.70
C ILE A 187 -4.44 -19.15 -19.05
N LYS A 188 -5.07 -18.04 -19.44
CA LYS A 188 -5.69 -17.86 -20.77
C LYS A 188 -4.79 -17.15 -21.75
N ARG A 189 -3.92 -16.27 -21.25
CA ARG A 189 -2.94 -15.52 -22.04
C ARG A 189 -1.77 -15.14 -21.15
N THR A 190 -0.56 -15.25 -21.70
CA THR A 190 0.67 -14.74 -21.10
C THR A 190 1.38 -13.85 -22.10
N LYS A 191 1.91 -12.72 -21.63
CA LYS A 191 2.85 -11.88 -22.35
C LYS A 191 4.07 -11.68 -21.44
N ALA A 192 5.14 -12.40 -21.76
CA ALA A 192 6.41 -12.38 -21.05
C ALA A 192 7.55 -12.13 -22.05
N VAL A 193 8.64 -11.51 -21.60
CA VAL A 193 9.83 -11.28 -22.44
C VAL A 193 10.73 -12.52 -22.49
N ALA A 194 10.74 -13.31 -21.41
CA ALA A 194 11.54 -14.51 -21.25
C ALA A 194 10.68 -15.66 -20.66
N GLU A 195 11.29 -16.52 -19.85
CA GLU A 195 10.56 -17.53 -19.09
C GLU A 195 9.57 -16.86 -18.13
N PRO A 196 8.29 -17.28 -18.11
CA PRO A 196 7.28 -16.65 -17.26
C PRO A 196 7.65 -16.65 -15.78
N VAL A 197 7.48 -15.51 -15.12
CA VAL A 197 7.74 -15.34 -13.68
C VAL A 197 6.89 -16.31 -12.84
N LEU A 198 5.62 -16.50 -13.22
CA LEU A 198 4.67 -17.30 -12.45
C LEU A 198 4.50 -18.72 -13.01
N VAL A 199 4.45 -19.69 -12.11
CA VAL A 199 4.07 -21.07 -12.41
C VAL A 199 2.58 -21.33 -12.13
N GLU A 200 2.03 -22.42 -12.67
CA GLU A 200 0.60 -22.71 -12.59
C GLU A 200 0.08 -22.81 -11.15
N GLU A 201 0.88 -23.32 -10.22
CA GLU A 201 0.48 -23.40 -8.82
C GLU A 201 0.32 -22.01 -8.19
N GLU A 202 1.22 -21.08 -8.50
CA GLU A 202 1.17 -19.70 -8.01
C GLU A 202 -0.03 -18.95 -8.60
N THR A 203 -0.35 -19.17 -9.89
CA THR A 203 -1.53 -18.53 -10.50
C THR A 203 -2.84 -19.03 -9.90
N ARG A 204 -2.91 -20.29 -9.46
CA ARG A 204 -4.06 -20.82 -8.71
C ARG A 204 -4.17 -20.20 -7.32
N GLN A 205 -3.05 -20.06 -6.59
CA GLN A 205 -3.04 -19.41 -5.28
C GLN A 205 -3.49 -17.95 -5.37
N LEU A 206 -2.99 -17.20 -6.36
CA LEU A 206 -3.41 -15.83 -6.62
C LEU A 206 -4.90 -15.74 -6.96
N ALA A 207 -5.41 -16.60 -7.84
CA ALA A 207 -6.83 -16.59 -8.18
C ALA A 207 -7.73 -16.92 -6.97
N ALA A 208 -7.31 -17.87 -6.12
CA ALA A 208 -8.01 -18.17 -4.87
C ALA A 208 -8.06 -16.96 -3.93
N LEU A 209 -6.92 -16.31 -3.71
CA LEU A 209 -6.83 -15.08 -2.92
C LEU A 209 -7.72 -13.97 -3.49
N GLY A 210 -7.66 -13.74 -4.80
CA GLY A 210 -8.43 -12.71 -5.49
C GLY A 210 -9.94 -12.92 -5.38
N ASN A 211 -10.42 -14.16 -5.53
CA ASN A 211 -11.84 -14.47 -5.33
C ASN A 211 -12.26 -14.26 -3.87
N GLN A 212 -11.48 -14.75 -2.91
CA GLN A 212 -11.77 -14.59 -1.49
C GLN A 212 -11.88 -13.10 -1.10
N LEU A 213 -11.00 -12.26 -1.64
CA LEU A 213 -11.02 -10.81 -1.39
C LEU A 213 -12.20 -10.12 -2.08
N ALA A 214 -12.49 -10.45 -3.33
CA ALA A 214 -13.65 -9.92 -4.03
C ALA A 214 -14.97 -10.29 -3.33
N ASP A 215 -15.08 -11.52 -2.83
CA ASP A 215 -16.26 -11.98 -2.08
C ASP A 215 -16.35 -11.29 -0.71
N LEU A 216 -15.23 -11.15 0.00
CA LEU A 216 -15.17 -10.49 1.31
C LEU A 216 -15.59 -9.01 1.24
N HIS A 217 -15.17 -8.30 0.19
CA HIS A 217 -15.44 -6.88 0.03
C HIS A 217 -16.70 -6.59 -0.82
N GLY A 218 -17.26 -7.59 -1.50
CA GLY A 218 -18.44 -7.44 -2.37
C GLY A 218 -18.19 -6.63 -3.65
N CYS A 219 -16.93 -6.33 -3.98
CA CYS A 219 -16.55 -5.55 -5.16
C CYS A 219 -15.20 -6.01 -5.73
N PRO A 220 -14.91 -5.72 -7.01
CA PRO A 220 -13.61 -6.02 -7.61
C PRO A 220 -12.46 -5.36 -6.84
N GLN A 221 -11.40 -6.12 -6.60
CA GLN A 221 -10.19 -5.71 -5.90
C GLN A 221 -8.99 -5.58 -6.84
N ASP A 222 -8.15 -4.60 -6.52
CA ASP A 222 -6.76 -4.39 -6.96
C ASP A 222 -5.85 -4.74 -5.77
N ILE A 223 -4.93 -5.68 -5.98
CA ILE A 223 -4.23 -6.41 -4.92
C ILE A 223 -2.73 -6.38 -5.18
N GLU A 224 -1.96 -5.91 -4.22
CA GLU A 224 -0.50 -6.11 -4.18
C GLU A 224 -0.18 -7.43 -3.47
N TRP A 225 0.70 -8.22 -4.07
CA TRP A 225 1.07 -9.53 -3.55
C TRP A 225 2.57 -9.79 -3.69
N ALA A 226 3.05 -10.74 -2.89
CA ALA A 226 4.42 -11.25 -2.96
C ALA A 226 4.48 -12.75 -2.68
N PHE A 227 5.40 -13.45 -3.33
CA PHE A 227 5.88 -14.77 -2.94
C PHE A 227 7.28 -14.65 -2.35
N ASP A 228 7.52 -15.28 -1.20
CA ASP A 228 8.89 -15.49 -0.69
C ASP A 228 9.61 -16.60 -1.47
N GLU A 229 10.86 -16.86 -1.12
CA GLU A 229 11.69 -17.90 -1.78
C GLU A 229 11.11 -19.32 -1.63
N ASP A 230 10.35 -19.57 -0.58
CA ASP A 230 9.69 -20.86 -0.32
C ASP A 230 8.35 -21.01 -1.05
N GLY A 231 7.93 -19.99 -1.82
CA GLY A 231 6.68 -19.98 -2.57
C GLY A 231 5.45 -19.72 -1.71
N LYS A 232 5.61 -19.15 -0.51
CA LYS A 232 4.47 -18.72 0.31
C LYS A 232 3.96 -17.36 -0.16
N LEU A 233 2.66 -17.32 -0.45
CA LEU A 233 1.96 -16.10 -0.86
C LEU A 233 1.70 -15.18 0.34
N TYR A 234 1.90 -13.88 0.13
CA TYR A 234 1.53 -12.80 1.04
C TYR A 234 0.67 -11.77 0.33
N LEU A 235 -0.35 -11.30 1.05
CA LEU A 235 -1.18 -10.16 0.69
C LEU A 235 -0.57 -8.89 1.31
N LEU A 236 -0.10 -7.96 0.47
CA LEU A 236 0.55 -6.72 0.91
C LEU A 236 -0.44 -5.55 0.98
N GLN A 237 -1.35 -5.45 0.00
CA GLN A 237 -2.38 -4.42 -0.05
C GLN A 237 -3.60 -4.94 -0.83
N SER A 238 -4.80 -4.45 -0.51
CA SER A 238 -6.00 -4.65 -1.31
C SER A 238 -6.83 -3.38 -1.28
N ARG A 239 -7.35 -2.97 -2.44
CA ARG A 239 -8.23 -1.81 -2.59
C ARG A 239 -9.33 -2.07 -3.61
N PRO A 240 -10.50 -1.42 -3.49
CA PRO A 240 -11.55 -1.55 -4.49
C PRO A 240 -11.15 -0.92 -5.82
N ILE A 241 -11.51 -1.57 -6.94
CA ILE A 241 -11.39 -0.98 -8.28
C ILE A 241 -12.61 -0.08 -8.51
N THR A 242 -12.38 1.21 -8.70
CA THR A 242 -13.43 2.24 -8.83
C THR A 242 -13.77 2.58 -10.29
N THR A 243 -13.04 2.04 -11.26
CA THR A 243 -13.08 2.42 -12.68
C THR A 243 -13.76 1.39 -13.61
N VAL A 244 -14.50 0.42 -13.06
CA VAL A 244 -15.07 -0.75 -13.76
C VAL A 244 -16.59 -0.84 -13.75
#